data_AF-A0A933EL79-F1
#
_entry.id   AF-A0A933EL79-F1
#
_cell.length_a   1.000
_cell.length_b   1.000
_cell.length_c   1.000
_cell.angle_alpha   90.00
_cell.angle_beta   90.00
_cell.angle_gamma   90.00
#
_symmetry.space_group_name_H-M   'P 1'
#
loop_
_entity.id
_entity.type
_entity.pdbx_description
1 polymer ?
#
loop_
_entity_poly.entity_id
_entity_poly.type
_entity_poly.pdbx_seq_one_letter_code
_entity_poly.pdbx_strand_id
1 'polypeptide(L)'
;MSPLFLTGCMPLKMLPYLDQALVLQEFGREKDAQHLYVKNVDAQFDSMLAAVESGDIQKYKTEQEIVKTFGPPVLSREVEAEGKDLKQCLYRYAIAHKGPRKIYLYYDQSGGLDRFELI
;
A
#
# COMPACT_ATOMS: atom_id res chain seq x y z
N MET A 1 -11.31 -31.83 -60.18
CA MET A 1 -12.30 -31.50 -59.14
C MET A 1 -11.94 -32.31 -57.91
N SER A 2 -11.10 -31.77 -57.03
CA SER A 2 -10.71 -32.36 -55.74
C SER A 2 -10.39 -31.22 -54.77
N PRO A 3 -11.03 -31.17 -53.59
CA PRO A 3 -10.86 -30.08 -52.64
C PRO A 3 -9.60 -30.30 -51.79
N LEU A 4 -8.69 -29.33 -51.79
CA LEU A 4 -7.60 -29.22 -50.81
C LEU A 4 -8.17 -28.61 -49.53
N PHE A 5 -8.53 -29.47 -48.57
CA PHE A 5 -8.82 -29.07 -47.21
C PHE A 5 -7.53 -28.63 -46.52
N LEU A 6 -7.30 -27.31 -46.45
CA LEU A 6 -6.32 -26.70 -45.56
C LEU A 6 -6.87 -26.73 -44.12
N THR A 7 -6.87 -27.91 -43.49
CA THR A 7 -7.00 -28.00 -42.03
C THR A 7 -5.67 -27.54 -41.44
N GLY A 8 -5.64 -26.29 -40.99
CA GLY A 8 -4.53 -25.71 -40.26
C GLY A 8 -4.30 -26.46 -38.95
N CYS A 9 -3.46 -27.49 -38.99
CA CYS A 9 -2.89 -28.11 -37.81
C CYS A 9 -1.86 -27.14 -37.21
N MET A 10 -2.30 -26.21 -36.35
CA MET A 10 -1.35 -25.57 -35.44
C MET A 10 -0.70 -26.67 -34.61
N PRO A 11 0.64 -26.76 -34.56
CA PRO A 11 1.30 -27.82 -33.81
C PRO A 11 0.95 -27.65 -32.33
N LEU A 12 0.28 -28.66 -31.77
CA LEU A 12 -0.08 -28.84 -30.34
C LEU A 12 1.11 -28.73 -29.35
N LYS A 13 2.32 -28.41 -29.83
CA LYS A 13 3.54 -28.21 -29.05
C LYS A 13 3.66 -26.83 -28.39
N MET A 14 2.79 -25.86 -28.72
CA MET A 14 2.80 -24.53 -28.08
C MET A 14 1.91 -24.40 -26.83
N LEU A 15 0.98 -25.33 -26.60
CA LEU A 15 0.15 -25.37 -25.39
C LEU A 15 0.94 -25.37 -24.05
N PRO A 16 2.02 -26.15 -23.87
CA PRO A 16 2.74 -26.16 -22.58
C PRO A 16 3.57 -24.89 -22.33
N TYR A 17 3.84 -24.08 -23.36
CA TYR A 17 4.52 -22.79 -23.21
C TYR A 17 3.55 -21.64 -22.90
N LEU A 18 2.26 -21.80 -23.21
CA LEU A 18 1.22 -20.86 -22.85
C LEU A 18 1.01 -20.82 -21.33
N ASP A 19 0.96 -21.97 -20.67
CA ASP A 19 0.82 -22.03 -19.21
C ASP A 19 2.04 -21.41 -18.49
N GLN A 20 3.26 -21.66 -18.99
CA GLN A 20 4.48 -21.05 -18.45
C GLN A 20 4.53 -19.54 -18.71
N ALA A 21 4.04 -19.08 -19.87
CA ALA A 21 3.92 -17.66 -20.18
C ALA A 21 2.86 -16.95 -19.31
N LEU A 22 1.75 -17.63 -19.01
CA LEU A 22 0.71 -17.14 -18.11
C LEU A 22 1.24 -17.01 -16.69
N VAL A 23 1.94 -18.02 -16.18
CA VAL A 23 2.60 -17.95 -14.87
C VAL A 23 3.63 -16.82 -14.84
N LEU A 24 4.47 -16.67 -15.86
CA LEU A 24 5.44 -15.57 -15.92
C LEU A 24 4.76 -14.19 -16.01
N GLN A 25 3.63 -14.09 -16.70
CA GLN A 25 2.81 -12.88 -16.78
C GLN A 25 2.13 -12.56 -15.45
N GLU A 26 1.65 -13.57 -14.72
CA GLU A 26 1.09 -13.43 -13.37
C GLU A 26 2.16 -13.00 -12.37
N PHE A 27 3.34 -13.62 -12.39
CA PHE A 27 4.49 -13.18 -11.58
C PHE A 27 4.95 -11.77 -11.95
N GLY A 28 4.94 -11.42 -13.23
CA GLY A 28 5.23 -10.07 -13.71
C GLY A 28 4.22 -9.05 -13.17
N ARG A 29 2.92 -9.37 -13.27
CA ARG A 29 1.83 -8.55 -12.74
C ARG A 29 1.87 -8.43 -11.23
N GLU A 30 2.18 -9.49 -10.50
CA GLU A 30 2.37 -9.45 -9.05
C GLU A 30 3.54 -8.55 -8.67
N LYS A 31 4.67 -8.65 -9.37
CA LYS A 31 5.83 -7.78 -9.14
C LYS A 31 5.53 -6.33 -9.45
N ASP A 32 4.84 -6.05 -10.55
CA ASP A 32 4.45 -4.69 -10.91
C ASP A 32 3.45 -4.11 -9.91
N ALA A 33 2.47 -4.92 -9.47
CA ALA A 33 1.50 -4.52 -8.45
C ALA A 33 2.17 -4.27 -7.09
N GLN A 34 3.10 -5.12 -6.66
CA GLN A 34 3.89 -4.92 -5.44
C GLN A 34 4.76 -3.67 -5.55
N HIS A 35 5.39 -3.43 -6.69
CA HIS A 35 6.21 -2.25 -6.90
C HIS A 35 5.40 -0.96 -6.88
N LEU A 36 4.21 -0.96 -7.49
CA LEU A 36 3.27 0.15 -7.45
C LEU A 36 2.77 0.41 -6.02
N TYR A 37 2.44 -0.65 -5.28
CA TYR A 37 2.05 -0.53 -3.88
C TYR A 37 3.15 0.10 -3.03
N VAL A 38 4.39 -0.40 -3.12
CA VAL A 38 5.55 0.15 -2.39
C VAL A 38 5.76 1.62 -2.72
N LYS A 39 5.75 1.98 -4.02
CA LYS A 39 5.91 3.37 -4.46
C LYS A 39 4.82 4.28 -3.90
N ASN A 40 3.58 3.82 -3.90
CA ASN A 40 2.45 4.61 -3.41
C ASN A 40 2.53 4.84 -1.90
N VAL A 41 2.79 3.78 -1.13
CA VAL A 41 2.94 3.88 0.34
C VAL A 41 4.12 4.78 0.69
N ASP A 42 5.23 4.66 -0.03
CA ASP A 42 6.40 5.48 0.22
C ASP A 42 6.14 6.97 -0.08
N ALA A 43 5.49 7.28 -1.21
CA ALA A 43 5.13 8.66 -1.57
C ALA A 43 4.10 9.26 -0.59
N GLN A 44 3.16 8.45 -0.13
CA GLN A 44 2.19 8.80 0.91
C GLN A 44 2.89 9.14 2.22
N PHE A 45 3.86 8.31 2.62
CA PHE A 45 4.64 8.55 3.83
C PHE A 45 5.52 9.80 3.71
N ASP A 46 6.17 10.02 2.56
CA ASP A 46 6.96 11.24 2.30
C ASP A 46 6.09 12.50 2.45
N SER A 47 4.85 12.46 1.92
CA SER A 47 3.88 13.56 2.06
C SER A 47 3.48 13.80 3.52
N MET A 48 3.18 12.73 4.27
CA MET A 48 2.83 12.85 5.70
C MET A 48 4.01 13.39 6.52
N LEU A 49 5.21 12.89 6.26
CA LEU A 49 6.42 13.33 6.93
C LEU A 49 6.67 14.83 6.72
N ALA A 50 6.51 15.31 5.49
CA ALA A 50 6.61 16.74 5.20
C ALA A 50 5.57 17.56 5.98
N ALA A 51 4.31 17.10 6.07
CA ALA A 51 3.27 17.77 6.84
C ALA A 51 3.53 17.76 8.35
N VAL A 52 4.15 16.70 8.88
CA VAL A 52 4.57 16.64 10.29
C VAL A 52 5.71 17.62 10.54
N GLU A 53 6.72 17.65 9.68
CA GLU A 53 7.88 18.54 9.81
C GLU A 53 7.51 20.02 9.64
N SER A 54 6.54 20.34 8.78
CA SER A 54 6.03 21.71 8.61
C SER A 54 5.03 22.14 9.70
N GLY A 55 4.55 21.20 10.51
CA GLY A 55 3.47 21.42 11.48
C GLY A 55 2.06 21.43 10.86
N ASP A 56 1.93 21.26 9.55
CA ASP A 56 0.65 21.22 8.83
C ASP A 56 -0.21 20.02 9.19
N ILE A 57 0.36 18.97 9.79
CA ILE A 57 -0.38 17.78 10.24
C ILE A 57 -1.53 18.14 11.20
N GLN A 58 -1.40 19.25 11.95
CA GLN A 58 -2.44 19.72 12.87
C GLN A 58 -3.71 20.23 12.17
N LYS A 59 -3.66 20.47 10.85
CA LYS A 59 -4.82 20.87 10.05
C LYS A 59 -5.83 19.73 9.87
N TYR A 60 -5.37 18.49 9.97
CA TYR A 60 -6.20 17.30 9.86
C TYR A 60 -6.65 16.86 11.25
N LYS A 61 -7.95 16.95 11.51
CA LYS A 61 -8.52 16.75 12.85
C LYS A 61 -9.03 15.34 13.07
N THR A 62 -9.23 14.57 12.01
CA THR A 62 -9.85 13.26 12.08
C THR A 62 -9.06 12.19 11.34
N GLU A 63 -9.24 10.93 11.72
CA GLU A 63 -8.68 9.78 10.99
C GLU A 63 -9.14 9.79 9.52
N GLN A 64 -10.40 10.15 9.26
CA GLN A 64 -10.95 10.17 7.90
C GLN A 64 -10.22 11.16 6.99
N GLU A 65 -9.89 12.35 7.48
CA GLU A 65 -9.14 13.35 6.73
C GLU A 65 -7.71 12.87 6.48
N ILE A 66 -7.05 12.32 7.49
CA ILE A 66 -5.71 11.77 7.36
C ILE A 66 -5.68 10.64 6.31
N VAL A 67 -6.60 9.68 6.40
CA VAL A 67 -6.66 8.55 5.47
C VAL A 67 -6.97 9.01 4.05
N LYS A 68 -7.84 10.01 3.90
CA LYS A 68 -8.16 10.59 2.58
C LYS A 68 -6.97 11.30 1.96
N THR A 69 -6.13 11.97 2.75
CA THR A 69 -5.00 12.76 2.25
C THR A 69 -3.72 11.93 2.10
N PHE A 70 -3.41 11.11 3.10
CA PHE A 70 -2.13 10.40 3.21
C PHE A 70 -2.27 8.88 3.03
N GLY A 71 -3.48 8.37 2.84
CA GLY A 71 -3.72 6.93 2.69
C GLY A 71 -3.88 6.18 4.03
N PRO A 72 -4.22 4.89 3.95
CA PRO A 72 -4.44 4.08 5.13
C PRO A 72 -3.12 3.82 5.88
N PRO A 73 -3.17 3.60 7.21
CA PRO A 73 -2.00 3.24 7.97
C PRO A 73 -1.48 1.84 7.59
N VAL A 74 -0.19 1.62 7.79
CA VAL A 74 0.45 0.29 7.61
C VAL A 74 -0.05 -0.69 8.68
N LEU A 75 -0.31 -0.18 9.88
CA LEU A 75 -0.85 -0.95 11.00
C LEU A 75 -1.73 -0.04 11.86
N SER A 76 -2.82 -0.58 12.38
CA SER A 76 -3.62 0.07 13.43
C SER A 76 -3.88 -0.91 14.57
N ARG A 77 -3.94 -0.39 15.81
CA ARG A 77 -4.29 -1.17 17.00
C ARG A 77 -4.87 -0.25 18.08
N GLU A 78 -5.72 -0.82 18.94
CA GLU A 78 -6.16 -0.15 20.16
C GLU A 78 -5.03 -0.20 21.20
N VAL A 79 -4.81 0.91 21.90
CA VAL A 79 -3.84 1.06 22.98
C VAL A 79 -4.48 1.82 24.13
N GLU A 80 -4.21 1.37 25.36
CA GLU A 80 -4.51 2.16 26.55
C GLU A 80 -3.30 3.05 26.84
N ALA A 81 -3.48 4.36 26.84
CA ALA A 81 -2.44 5.31 27.17
C ALA A 81 -2.99 6.40 28.09
N GLU A 82 -2.33 6.63 29.22
CA GLU A 82 -2.75 7.62 30.22
C GLU A 82 -4.20 7.45 30.71
N GLY A 83 -4.67 6.20 30.80
CA GLY A 83 -6.03 5.87 31.20
C GLY A 83 -7.10 6.19 30.15
N LYS A 84 -6.70 6.43 28.90
CA LYS A 84 -7.59 6.57 27.74
C LYS A 84 -7.39 5.42 26.77
N ASP A 85 -8.49 4.89 26.25
CA ASP A 85 -8.48 4.01 25.09
C ASP A 85 -8.29 4.85 23.82
N LEU A 86 -7.19 4.62 23.12
CA LEU A 86 -6.83 5.30 21.90
C LEU A 86 -6.56 4.30 20.78
N LYS A 87 -6.88 4.69 19.56
CA LYS A 87 -6.45 3.95 18.36
C LYS A 87 -5.11 4.49 17.89
N GLN A 88 -4.07 3.66 17.95
CA GLN A 88 -2.75 3.97 17.44
C GLN A 88 -2.61 3.48 15.99
N CYS A 89 -2.21 4.38 15.09
CA CYS A 89 -1.98 4.11 13.68
C CYS A 89 -0.51 4.39 13.32
N LEU A 90 0.15 3.41 12.68
CA LEU A 90 1.53 3.49 12.23
C LEU A 90 1.61 3.81 10.75
N TYR A 91 2.39 4.84 10.44
CA TYR A 91 2.81 5.23 9.10
C TYR A 91 4.33 5.12 9.00
N ARG A 92 4.81 4.46 7.95
CA ARG A 92 6.23 4.28 7.63
C ARG A 92 6.38 3.89 6.17
N TYR A 93 7.61 3.94 5.64
CA TYR A 93 7.93 3.32 4.35
C TYR A 93 7.49 1.85 4.31
N ALA A 94 7.03 1.40 3.13
CA ALA A 94 6.60 0.01 2.95
C ALA A 94 7.73 -0.98 3.26
N ILE A 95 8.96 -0.55 2.99
CA ILE A 95 10.16 -1.33 3.16
C ILE A 95 10.99 -0.76 4.32
N ALA A 96 11.09 -1.51 5.41
CA ALA A 96 11.71 -1.03 6.66
C ALA A 96 13.18 -0.60 6.55
N HIS A 97 13.93 -1.15 5.58
CA HIS A 97 15.34 -0.77 5.35
C HIS A 97 15.48 0.56 4.58
N LYS A 98 14.41 1.11 4.02
CA LYS A 98 14.43 2.40 3.31
C LYS A 98 14.59 3.58 4.26
N GLY A 99 14.14 3.46 5.50
CA GLY A 99 14.34 4.51 6.50
C GLY A 99 13.86 4.11 7.89
N PRO A 100 14.53 4.58 8.95
CA PRO A 100 14.16 4.25 10.33
C PRO A 100 12.91 5.00 10.80
N ARG A 101 12.55 6.10 10.10
CA ARG A 101 11.52 7.05 10.54
C ARG A 101 10.14 6.42 10.54
N LYS A 102 9.37 6.71 11.60
CA LYS A 102 7.99 6.24 11.78
C LYS A 102 7.15 7.36 12.36
N ILE A 103 5.90 7.42 11.93
CA ILE A 103 4.92 8.34 12.49
C ILE A 103 3.82 7.50 13.13
N TYR A 104 3.59 7.74 14.41
CA TYR A 104 2.44 7.20 15.13
C TYR A 104 1.41 8.31 15.29
N LEU A 105 0.18 8.04 14.86
CA LEU A 105 -0.98 8.90 15.10
C LEU A 105 -1.88 8.21 16.13
N TYR A 106 -2.37 8.98 17.10
CA TYR A 106 -3.24 8.49 18.16
C TYR A 106 -4.59 9.18 18.03
N TYR A 107 -5.63 8.38 17.87
CA TYR A 107 -7.00 8.87 17.75
C TYR A 107 -7.81 8.50 18.99
N ASP A 108 -8.69 9.40 19.41
CA ASP A 108 -9.68 9.10 20.43
C ASP A 108 -10.83 8.24 19.87
N GLN A 109 -11.76 7.84 20.75
CA GLN A 109 -12.93 7.05 20.36
C GLN A 109 -13.90 7.76 19.40
N SER A 110 -13.81 9.09 19.28
CA SER A 110 -14.58 9.85 18.30
C SER A 110 -13.91 9.88 16.91
N GLY A 111 -12.70 9.33 16.79
CA GLY A 111 -11.88 9.39 15.59
C GLY A 111 -11.13 10.72 15.43
N GLY A 112 -11.09 11.54 16.48
CA GLY A 112 -10.35 12.79 16.55
C GLY A 112 -8.86 12.53 16.81
N LEU A 113 -7.98 13.30 16.16
CA LEU A 113 -6.54 13.22 16.38
C LEU A 113 -6.18 13.82 17.75
N ASP A 114 -5.80 12.97 18.71
CA ASP A 114 -5.34 13.38 20.04
C ASP A 114 -3.90 13.89 20.00
N ARG A 115 -2.98 13.09 19.41
CA ARG A 115 -1.57 13.44 19.28
C ARG A 115 -0.86 12.64 18.19
N PHE A 116 0.39 13.02 17.93
CA PHE A 116 1.28 12.27 17.04
C PHE A 116 2.71 12.22 17.59
N GLU A 117 3.47 11.20 17.18
CA GLU A 117 4.88 11.00 17.52
C GLU A 117 5.66 10.68 16.24
N LEU A 118 6.74 11.43 16.01
CA LEU A 118 7.73 11.13 14.98
C LEU A 118 8.96 10.51 15.67
N ILE A 119 9.29 9.28 15.30
CA ILE A 119 10.42 8.49 15.82
C ILE A 119 11.41 8.22 14.71
#